data_AF-A0A7W0WW74-F1
#
_entry.id   AF-A0A7W0WW74-F1
#
_cell.length_a   1.000
_cell.length_b   1.000
_cell.length_c   1.000
_cell.angle_alpha   90.00
_cell.angle_beta   90.00
_cell.angle_gamma   90.00
#
_symmetry.space_group_name_H-M   'P 1'
#
loop_
_entity.id
_entity.type
_entity.pdbx_description
1 polymer ?
#
loop_
_entity_poly.entity_id
_entity_poly.type
_entity_poly.pdbx_seq_one_letter_code
_entity_poly.pdbx_strand_id
1 'polypeptide(L)'
;MQDLTQIATTLAQETTLRPAIERLQKDACRILRLRDAICFWIDWPHRIAWTLGGRVSHDLEETVIETAGSGKRNTLAGAVIEPVGPTPARAVLALRKPSGIAFSPSELVVLQTLAGSIAPALDKLIRASR
;
A
#
# COMPACT_ATOMS: atom_id res chain seq x y z
N MET A 1 0.51 -8.39 -16.12
CA MET A 1 1.42 -7.23 -16.19
C MET A 1 0.69 -5.99 -16.69
N GLN A 2 -0.01 -6.04 -17.83
CA GLN A 2 -0.82 -4.92 -18.35
C GLN A 2 -1.79 -4.33 -17.31
N ASP A 3 -2.45 -5.18 -16.50
CA ASP A 3 -3.39 -4.72 -15.47
C ASP A 3 -2.71 -3.91 -14.34
N LEU A 4 -1.45 -4.22 -13.99
CA LEU A 4 -0.71 -3.49 -12.95
C LEU A 4 -0.30 -2.10 -13.43
N THR A 5 0.11 -2.01 -14.71
CA THR A 5 0.41 -0.74 -15.35
C THR A 5 -0.84 0.15 -15.40
N GLN A 6 -2.01 -0.44 -15.66
CA GLN A 6 -3.27 0.28 -15.64
C GLN A 6 -3.60 0.89 -14.26
N ILE A 7 -3.34 0.17 -13.16
CA ILE A 7 -3.49 0.73 -11.80
C ILE A 7 -2.61 1.97 -11.65
N ALA A 8 -1.32 1.86 -12.00
CA ALA A 8 -0.37 2.97 -11.86
C ALA A 8 -0.75 4.18 -12.72
N THR A 9 -1.14 3.96 -13.98
CA THR A 9 -1.59 5.02 -14.89
C THR A 9 -2.84 5.71 -14.37
N THR A 10 -3.82 4.94 -13.90
CA THR A 10 -5.07 5.50 -13.37
C THR A 10 -4.79 6.30 -12.10
N LEU A 11 -3.95 5.79 -11.21
CA LEU A 11 -3.54 6.51 -10.00
C LEU A 11 -2.82 7.82 -10.32
N ALA A 12 -1.99 7.84 -11.37
CA ALA A 12 -1.27 9.04 -11.81
C ALA A 12 -2.19 10.14 -12.35
N GLN A 13 -3.40 9.80 -12.80
CA GLN A 13 -4.41 10.75 -13.28
C GLN A 13 -5.26 11.35 -12.16
N GLU A 14 -5.27 10.75 -10.97
CA GLU A 14 -6.01 11.26 -9.84
C GLU A 14 -5.38 12.56 -9.29
N THR A 15 -6.23 13.44 -8.76
CA THR A 15 -5.80 14.74 -8.19
C THR A 15 -6.00 14.81 -6.68
N THR A 16 -6.78 13.89 -6.11
CA THR A 16 -7.12 13.87 -4.69
C THR A 16 -6.80 12.51 -4.08
N LEU A 17 -6.27 12.51 -2.85
CA LEU A 17 -5.78 11.29 -2.21
C LEU A 17 -6.90 10.27 -1.95
N ARG A 18 -8.04 10.70 -1.41
CA ARG A 18 -9.11 9.77 -1.00
C ARG A 18 -9.64 8.90 -2.16
N PRO A 19 -10.14 9.47 -3.29
CA PRO A 19 -10.60 8.67 -4.43
C PRO A 19 -9.51 7.78 -5.03
N ALA A 20 -8.26 8.27 -5.04
CA ALA A 20 -7.11 7.52 -5.52
C ALA A 20 -6.85 6.26 -4.69
N ILE A 21 -6.89 6.37 -3.36
CA ILE A 21 -6.71 5.23 -2.45
C ILE A 21 -7.90 4.26 -2.54
N GLU A 22 -9.14 4.76 -2.57
CA GLU A 22 -10.34 3.92 -2.72
C GLU A 22 -10.27 3.07 -3.99
N ARG A 23 -9.89 3.70 -5.11
CA ARG A 23 -9.72 3.01 -6.38
C ARG A 23 -8.57 2.02 -6.34
N LEU A 24 -7.40 2.41 -5.82
CA LEU A 24 -6.24 1.53 -5.67
C LEU A 24 -6.59 0.25 -4.89
N GLN A 25 -7.28 0.38 -3.74
CA GLN A 25 -7.68 -0.75 -2.92
C GLN A 25 -8.65 -1.67 -3.68
N LYS A 26 -9.66 -1.08 -4.34
CA LYS A 26 -10.63 -1.83 -5.15
C LYS A 26 -9.98 -2.60 -6.29
N ASP A 27 -9.10 -1.94 -7.05
CA ASP A 27 -8.42 -2.56 -8.19
C ASP A 27 -7.40 -3.61 -7.75
N ALA A 28 -6.65 -3.36 -6.67
CA ALA A 28 -5.76 -4.37 -6.09
C ALA A 28 -6.54 -5.62 -5.68
N CYS A 29 -7.68 -5.47 -4.98
CA CYS A 29 -8.54 -6.61 -4.63
C CYS A 29 -9.05 -7.36 -5.86
N ARG A 30 -9.51 -6.64 -6.89
CA ARG A 30 -10.05 -7.23 -8.12
C ARG A 30 -8.98 -7.99 -8.91
N ILE A 31 -7.84 -7.36 -9.19
CA ILE A 31 -6.80 -7.88 -10.09
C ILE A 31 -6.03 -9.02 -9.42
N LEU A 32 -5.70 -8.87 -8.14
CA LEU A 32 -4.92 -9.86 -7.38
C LEU A 32 -5.80 -10.88 -6.64
N ARG A 33 -7.13 -10.80 -6.81
CA ARG A 33 -8.12 -11.67 -6.15
C ARG A 33 -7.95 -11.72 -4.63
N LEU A 34 -7.73 -10.55 -4.03
CA LEU A 34 -7.55 -10.40 -2.59
C LEU A 34 -8.90 -10.30 -1.88
N ARG A 35 -8.89 -10.62 -0.58
CA ARG A 35 -10.01 -10.33 0.31
C ARG A 35 -10.03 -8.85 0.65
N ASP A 36 -8.89 -8.36 1.15
CA ASP A 36 -8.73 -7.01 1.65
C ASP A 36 -7.41 -6.43 1.14
N ALA A 37 -7.45 -5.15 0.76
CA ALA A 37 -6.28 -4.33 0.47
C ALA A 37 -6.45 -3.00 1.21
N ILE A 38 -5.50 -2.68 2.09
CA ILE A 38 -5.51 -1.44 2.86
C ILE A 38 -4.22 -0.68 2.55
N CYS A 39 -4.37 0.56 2.12
CA CYS A 39 -3.25 1.47 1.96
C CYS A 39 -3.12 2.33 3.22
N PHE A 40 -1.91 2.34 3.76
CA PHE A 40 -1.51 3.22 4.84
C PHE A 40 -0.58 4.29 4.26
N TRP A 41 -0.73 5.54 4.67
CA TRP A 41 0.26 6.58 4.40
C TRP A 41 0.82 7.14 5.69
N ILE A 42 2.08 7.56 5.63
CA ILE A 42 2.86 7.88 6.81
C ILE A 42 3.17 9.36 6.84
N ASP A 43 2.81 9.99 7.94
CA ASP A 43 3.31 11.28 8.34
C ASP A 43 4.65 11.15 9.08
N TRP A 44 5.74 11.05 8.32
CA TRP A 44 7.08 10.84 8.86
C TRP A 44 7.52 11.85 9.93
N PRO A 45 7.35 13.18 9.76
CA PRO A 45 7.64 14.16 10.81
C PRO A 45 7.04 13.83 12.18
N HIS A 46 5.81 13.31 12.21
CA HIS A 46 5.11 12.97 13.46
C HIS A 46 5.11 11.47 13.76
N ARG A 47 5.66 10.64 12.86
CA ARG A 47 5.60 9.18 12.89
C ARG A 47 4.16 8.67 13.10
N ILE A 48 3.20 9.21 12.35
CA ILE A 48 1.78 8.81 12.41
C ILE A 48 1.40 8.06 11.13
N ALA A 49 0.69 6.94 11.28
CA ALA A 49 0.12 6.20 10.15
C ALA A 49 -1.38 6.48 10.00
N TRP A 50 -1.82 6.63 8.75
CA TRP A 50 -3.19 6.96 8.39
C TRP A 50 -3.77 5.96 7.39
N THR A 51 -5.07 5.74 7.46
CA THR A 51 -5.88 5.04 6.47
C THR A 51 -7.07 5.90 6.07
N LEU A 52 -7.86 5.44 5.09
CA LEU A 52 -9.13 6.08 4.75
C LEU A 52 -10.10 6.21 5.94
N GLY A 53 -9.99 5.32 6.93
CA GLY A 53 -10.77 5.33 8.16
C GLY A 53 -10.23 6.26 9.25
N GLY A 54 -9.10 6.94 9.02
CA GLY A 54 -8.44 7.82 9.98
C GLY A 54 -7.12 7.26 10.50
N ARG A 55 -6.70 7.79 11.65
CA ARG A 55 -5.44 7.41 12.31
C ARG A 55 -5.47 5.94 12.74
N VAL A 56 -4.34 5.27 12.56
CA VAL A 56 -4.14 3.87 12.90
C VAL A 56 -3.93 3.71 14.42
N SER A 57 -4.33 2.57 14.98
CA SER A 57 -4.04 2.24 16.38
C SER A 57 -2.53 2.12 16.61
N HIS A 58 -2.07 2.39 17.84
CA HIS A 58 -0.64 2.42 18.16
C HIS A 58 0.10 1.12 17.77
N ASP A 59 -0.46 -0.04 18.10
CA ASP A 59 0.16 -1.34 17.80
C ASP A 59 0.37 -1.59 16.30
N LEU A 60 -0.58 -1.13 15.46
CA LEU A 60 -0.50 -1.27 14.01
C LEU A 60 0.37 -0.17 13.39
N GLU A 61 0.41 1.01 13.99
CA GLU A 61 1.25 2.15 13.60
C GLU A 61 2.74 1.78 13.67
N GLU A 62 3.18 1.10 14.75
CA GLU A 62 4.57 0.63 14.88
C GLU A 62 4.97 -0.33 13.75
N THR A 63 4.13 -1.33 13.49
CA THR A 63 4.40 -2.34 12.45
C THR A 63 4.49 -1.69 11.06
N VAL A 64 3.58 -0.77 10.77
CA VAL A 64 3.54 -0.03 9.49
C VAL A 64 4.78 0.85 9.33
N ILE A 65 5.16 1.58 10.38
CA ILE A 65 6.32 2.47 10.36
C ILE A 65 7.62 1.68 10.25
N GLU A 66 7.76 0.56 10.95
CA GLU A 66 8.93 -0.31 10.84
C GLU A 66 9.09 -0.87 9.41
N THR A 67 7.99 -1.36 8.84
CA THR A 67 7.98 -1.88 7.46
C THR A 67 8.40 -0.79 6.47
N ALA A 68 7.81 0.41 6.58
CA ALA A 68 8.11 1.51 5.70
C ALA A 68 9.53 2.07 5.88
N GLY A 69 10.01 2.14 7.13
CA GLY A 69 11.31 2.68 7.50
C GLY A 69 12.47 1.74 7.18
N SER A 70 12.22 0.42 7.16
CA SER A 70 13.22 -0.58 6.77
C SER A 70 13.19 -0.88 5.27
N GLY A 71 12.06 -0.65 4.60
CA GLY A 71 11.82 -1.12 3.23
C GLY A 71 11.70 -2.63 3.10
N LYS A 72 11.63 -3.35 4.23
CA LYS A 72 11.47 -4.80 4.25
C LYS A 72 9.99 -5.14 4.37
N ARG A 73 9.54 -6.07 3.54
CA ARG A 73 8.20 -6.67 3.65
C ARG A 73 8.01 -7.29 5.03
N ASN A 74 6.81 -7.14 5.58
CA ASN A 74 6.40 -7.78 6.83
C ASN A 74 5.11 -8.60 6.63
N THR A 75 4.69 -9.37 7.64
CA THR A 75 3.43 -10.10 7.66
C THR A 75 2.75 -9.91 9.01
N LEU A 76 1.47 -9.52 9.01
CA LEU A 76 0.68 -9.32 10.22
C LEU A 76 -0.72 -9.90 10.05
N ALA A 77 -1.16 -10.74 10.98
CA ALA A 77 -2.51 -11.33 10.97
C ALA A 77 -2.92 -11.90 9.60
N GLY A 78 -2.01 -12.62 8.94
CA GLY A 78 -2.23 -13.23 7.62
C GLY A 78 -2.27 -12.24 6.44
N ALA A 79 -1.96 -10.96 6.65
CA ALA A 79 -1.78 -9.97 5.61
C ALA A 79 -0.29 -9.72 5.35
N VAL A 80 0.11 -9.64 4.08
CA VAL A 80 1.44 -9.15 3.68
C VAL A 80 1.42 -7.64 3.72
N ILE A 81 2.43 -7.04 4.35
CA ILE A 81 2.65 -5.60 4.38
C ILE A 81 3.83 -5.26 3.46
N GLU A 82 3.53 -4.61 2.35
CA GLU A 82 4.48 -4.24 1.31
C GLU A 82 4.77 -2.74 1.35
N PRO A 83 6.05 -2.31 1.48
CA PRO A 83 6.40 -0.90 1.37
C PRO A 83 6.22 -0.39 -0.05
N VAL A 84 5.71 0.84 -0.19
CA VAL A 84 5.45 1.49 -1.48
C VAL A 84 6.49 2.57 -1.74
N GLY A 85 7.45 2.24 -2.62
CA GLY A 85 8.51 3.16 -3.04
C GLY A 85 9.81 3.01 -2.25
N PRO A 86 10.75 3.97 -2.40
CA PRO A 86 12.06 3.91 -1.75
C PRO A 86 11.94 4.12 -0.24
N THR A 87 12.87 3.53 0.51
CA THR A 87 12.99 3.71 1.96
C THR A 87 13.52 5.11 2.32
N PRO A 88 12.95 5.80 3.32
CA PRO A 88 11.73 5.45 4.05
C PRO A 88 10.48 5.62 3.17
N ALA A 89 9.71 4.54 3.02
CA ALA A 89 8.53 4.53 2.18
C ALA A 89 7.45 5.45 2.77
N ARG A 90 6.73 6.18 1.93
CA ARG A 90 5.67 7.09 2.40
C ARG A 90 4.31 6.43 2.57
N ALA A 91 4.20 5.20 2.07
CA ALA A 91 3.02 4.38 2.20
C ALA A 91 3.41 2.90 2.28
N VAL A 92 2.50 2.10 2.81
CA VAL A 92 2.56 0.63 2.76
C VAL A 92 1.20 0.09 2.35
N LEU A 93 1.20 -1.07 1.68
CA LEU A 93 0.00 -1.83 1.35
C LEU A 93 -0.07 -3.06 2.24
N ALA A 94 -1.16 -3.21 3.02
CA ALA A 94 -1.50 -4.48 3.63
C ALA A 94 -2.47 -5.24 2.73
N LEU A 95 -2.13 -6.47 2.39
CA LEU A 95 -2.83 -7.29 1.40
C LEU A 95 -3.11 -8.67 1.97
N ARG A 96 -4.38 -9.09 1.97
CA ARG A 96 -4.81 -10.37 2.54
C ARG A 96 -5.52 -11.23 1.50
N LYS A 97 -5.14 -12.50 1.39
CA LYS A 97 -5.84 -13.48 0.56
C LYS A 97 -7.14 -13.95 1.21
N PRO A 98 -8.18 -14.30 0.42
CA PRO A 98 -9.40 -14.91 0.95
C PRO A 98 -9.16 -16.20 1.72
N SER A 99 -8.22 -17.02 1.26
CA SER A 99 -7.90 -18.32 1.85
C SER A 99 -7.13 -18.22 3.17
N GLY A 100 -6.57 -17.06 3.53
CA GLY A 100 -5.64 -16.91 4.65
C GLY A 100 -4.28 -17.59 4.43
N ILE A 101 -4.06 -18.22 3.28
CA ILE A 101 -2.79 -18.87 2.92
C ILE A 101 -1.76 -17.77 2.58
N ALA A 102 -0.48 -18.08 2.82
CA ALA A 102 0.63 -17.22 2.43
C ALA A 102 0.65 -16.92 0.91
N PHE A 103 1.28 -15.80 0.56
CA PHE A 103 1.61 -15.50 -0.83
C PHE A 103 2.81 -16.35 -1.26
N SER A 104 2.72 -16.92 -2.46
CA SER A 104 3.82 -17.61 -3.09
C SER A 104 4.90 -16.61 -3.54
N PRO A 105 6.15 -17.06 -3.76
CA PRO A 105 7.24 -16.18 -4.17
C PRO A 105 6.94 -15.37 -5.45
N SER A 106 6.26 -15.97 -6.43
CA SER A 106 5.90 -15.28 -7.68
C SER A 106 4.85 -14.19 -7.45
N GLU A 107 3.88 -14.43 -6.56
CA GLU A 107 2.90 -13.40 -6.19
C GLU A 107 3.58 -12.26 -5.43
N LEU A 108 4.55 -12.56 -4.55
CA LEU A 108 5.32 -11.54 -3.85
C LEU A 108 6.11 -10.62 -4.80
N VAL A 109 6.66 -11.16 -5.90
CA VAL A 109 7.29 -10.35 -6.95
C VAL A 109 6.28 -9.44 -7.65
N VAL A 110 5.05 -9.93 -7.89
CA VAL A 110 3.95 -9.13 -8.44
C VAL A 110 3.58 -7.99 -7.49
N LEU A 111 3.51 -8.24 -6.18
CA LEU A 111 3.23 -7.21 -5.17
C LEU A 111 4.32 -6.13 -5.15
N GLN A 112 5.58 -6.54 -5.16
CA GLN A 112 6.72 -5.62 -5.21
C GLN A 112 6.72 -4.76 -6.49
N THR A 113 6.38 -5.39 -7.62
CA THR A 113 6.26 -4.69 -8.91
C THR A 113 5.14 -3.65 -8.88
N LEU A 114 3.97 -4.02 -8.33
CA LEU A 114 2.85 -3.10 -8.14
C LEU A 114 3.25 -1.93 -7.24
N ALA A 115 3.84 -2.21 -6.08
CA ALA A 115 4.28 -1.21 -5.12
C ALA A 115 5.30 -0.23 -5.74
N GLY A 116 6.28 -0.73 -6.48
CA GLY A 116 7.22 0.12 -7.22
C GLY A 116 6.53 0.98 -8.29
N SER A 117 5.56 0.43 -9.00
CA SER A 117 4.88 1.13 -10.11
C SER A 117 3.96 2.25 -9.64
N ILE A 118 3.26 2.07 -8.50
CA ILE A 118 2.33 3.08 -7.98
C ILE A 118 3.00 4.16 -7.14
N ALA A 119 4.22 3.91 -6.66
CA ALA A 119 4.90 4.77 -5.69
C ALA A 119 5.01 6.25 -6.11
N PRO A 120 5.39 6.61 -7.35
CA PRO A 120 5.50 8.01 -7.73
C PRO A 120 4.17 8.78 -7.66
N ALA A 121 3.09 8.16 -8.15
CA ALA A 121 1.76 8.75 -8.13
C ALA A 121 1.24 8.90 -6.70
N LEU A 122 1.45 7.88 -5.87
CA LEU A 122 1.02 7.89 -4.48
C LEU A 122 1.79 8.93 -3.65
N ASP A 123 3.11 9.06 -3.82
CA ASP A 123 3.89 10.09 -3.14
C ASP A 123 3.39 11.50 -3.48
N LYS A 124 3.15 11.77 -4.77
CA LYS A 124 2.60 13.06 -5.24
C LYS A 124 1.28 13.38 -4.53
N LEU A 125 0.36 12.42 -4.45
CA LEU A 125 -0.96 12.61 -3.84
C LEU A 125 -0.86 12.81 -2.33
N ILE A 126 -0.01 12.04 -1.63
CA ILE A 126 0.20 12.19 -0.19
C ILE A 126 0.75 13.59 0.12
N ARG A 127 1.69 14.09 -0.67
CA ARG A 127 2.25 15.44 -0.49
C ARG A 127 1.22 16.54 -0.71
N ALA A 128 0.33 16.37 -1.69
CA ALA A 128 -0.71 17.36 -2.00
C ALA A 128 -1.87 17.37 -0.99
N SER A 129 -2.00 16.32 -0.17
CA SER A 129 -3.07 16.18 0.83
C SER A 129 -2.73 16.76 2.21
N ARG A 130 -1.49 17.23 2.40
CA ARG A 130 -1.02 17.90 3.62
C ARG A 130 -1.09 19.40 3.45
#